data_AF-A0A067MJG6-F1
#
_entry.id   AF-A0A067MJG6-F1
#
_cell.length_a   1.000
_cell.length_b   1.000
_cell.length_c   1.000
_cell.angle_alpha   90.00
_cell.angle_beta   90.00
_cell.angle_gamma   90.00
#
_symmetry.space_group_name_H-M   'P 1'
#
loop_
_entity.id
_entity.type
_entity.pdbx_description
1 polymer ?
#
loop_
_entity_poly.entity_id
_entity_poly.type
_entity_poly.pdbx_seq_one_letter_code
_entity_poly.pdbx_strand_id
1 'polypeptide(L)'
;MLFVSTITLLVAAVLPSVTLAAPTNTTIVARAPASFTHPGAFVSLPQLSFVRDKVKAGAQPWTNAYNQMMSSKYASLSRNPTPRATVECGSYSNPNNGCTDEREDAIAAYTLALAWYITQDSRYATKAISIFDAWSTTIKSHTNSNGPLQTGWAGTSWPRAAEIIRYTYTGWSSTSINNFSNMLRNVYLPGVINGSNSNGNWELVMLEAAQGIAVFLNDGASYDKVMTKFLGRVPAYVYLKSDGAYPKAAPGSGL
;
A
#
# COMPACT_ATOMS: atom_id res chain seq x y z
N MET A 1 -71.68 -49.98 -33.81
CA MET A 1 -71.38 -50.60 -32.51
C MET A 1 -69.95 -51.10 -32.57
N LEU A 2 -68.98 -50.36 -32.02
CA LEU A 2 -67.67 -50.83 -31.52
C LEU A 2 -66.73 -49.64 -31.25
N PHE A 3 -66.61 -49.39 -29.95
CA PHE A 3 -65.57 -48.78 -29.12
C PHE A 3 -64.44 -47.88 -29.67
N VAL A 4 -64.34 -46.76 -28.94
CA VAL A 4 -63.27 -45.77 -28.79
C VAL A 4 -61.90 -46.41 -28.51
N SER A 5 -60.84 -45.80 -29.06
CA SER A 5 -59.54 -45.74 -28.39
C SER A 5 -58.72 -44.55 -28.91
N THR A 6 -58.79 -43.42 -28.20
CA THR A 6 -57.92 -42.26 -28.42
C THR A 6 -56.57 -42.50 -27.75
N ILE A 7 -55.51 -42.65 -28.53
CA ILE A 7 -54.12 -42.69 -28.07
C ILE A 7 -53.63 -41.24 -27.94
N THR A 8 -53.40 -40.79 -26.71
CA THR A 8 -52.74 -39.51 -26.42
C THR A 8 -51.23 -39.69 -26.48
N LEU A 9 -50.58 -39.14 -27.51
CA LEU A 9 -49.12 -39.14 -27.65
C LEU A 9 -48.53 -38.08 -26.69
N LEU A 10 -47.87 -38.50 -25.61
CA LEU A 10 -47.13 -37.61 -24.73
C LEU A 10 -45.74 -37.37 -25.33
N VAL A 11 -45.49 -36.20 -25.93
CA VAL A 11 -44.15 -35.80 -26.37
C VAL A 11 -43.42 -35.22 -25.15
N ALA A 12 -42.54 -36.01 -24.53
CA ALA A 12 -41.65 -35.53 -23.49
C ALA A 12 -40.56 -34.64 -24.13
N ALA A 13 -40.66 -33.33 -23.96
CA ALA A 13 -39.60 -32.41 -24.33
C ALA A 13 -38.39 -32.62 -23.41
N VAL A 14 -37.33 -33.24 -23.94
CA VAL A 14 -36.04 -33.36 -23.25
C VAL A 14 -35.37 -31.99 -23.34
N LEU A 15 -35.51 -31.18 -22.29
CA LEU A 15 -34.71 -29.96 -22.13
C LEU A 15 -33.26 -30.36 -21.89
N PRO A 16 -32.27 -29.82 -22.61
CA PRO A 16 -30.87 -30.05 -22.30
C PRO A 16 -30.58 -29.45 -20.93
N SER A 17 -30.17 -30.31 -19.99
CA SER A 17 -29.67 -29.91 -18.68
C SER A 17 -28.44 -29.02 -18.89
N VAL A 18 -28.62 -27.71 -18.73
CA VAL A 18 -27.49 -26.78 -18.62
C VAL A 18 -26.83 -27.07 -17.27
N THR A 19 -25.78 -27.88 -17.28
CA THR A 19 -24.91 -28.04 -16.12
C THR A 19 -24.20 -26.70 -15.91
N LEU A 20 -24.65 -25.91 -14.95
CA LEU A 20 -23.87 -24.82 -14.38
C LEU A 20 -22.58 -25.44 -13.84
N ALA A 21 -21.45 -25.12 -14.46
CA ALA A 21 -20.15 -25.46 -13.91
C ALA A 21 -20.08 -24.91 -12.48
N ALA A 22 -19.75 -25.77 -11.51
CA ALA A 22 -19.49 -25.31 -10.15
C ALA A 22 -18.41 -24.21 -10.21
N PRO A 23 -18.53 -23.13 -9.41
CA PRO A 23 -17.53 -22.08 -9.39
C PRO A 23 -16.18 -22.73 -9.05
N THR A 24 -15.25 -22.69 -10.01
CA THR A 24 -13.89 -23.12 -9.76
C THR A 24 -13.33 -22.23 -8.66
N ASN A 25 -12.88 -22.83 -7.55
CA ASN A 25 -12.05 -22.17 -6.55
C ASN A 25 -10.74 -21.76 -7.24
N THR A 26 -10.80 -20.65 -7.94
CA THR A 26 -9.69 -20.11 -8.70
C THR A 26 -8.77 -19.51 -7.67
N THR A 27 -7.67 -20.18 -7.37
CA THR A 27 -6.64 -19.65 -6.48
C THR A 27 -6.14 -18.35 -7.11
N ILE A 28 -6.52 -17.20 -6.52
CA ILE A 28 -6.06 -15.91 -7.02
C ILE A 28 -4.57 -15.81 -6.71
N VAL A 29 -3.74 -15.86 -7.75
CA VAL A 29 -2.29 -15.68 -7.62
C VAL A 29 -1.91 -14.43 -8.39
N ALA A 30 -1.36 -13.45 -7.68
CA ALA A 30 -0.76 -12.28 -8.32
C ALA A 30 0.60 -12.63 -8.90
N ARG A 31 0.96 -11.97 -10.01
CA ARG A 31 2.31 -12.03 -10.58
C ARG A 31 2.86 -10.63 -10.77
N ALA A 32 4.06 -10.41 -10.27
CA ALA A 32 4.83 -9.19 -10.40
C ALA A 32 5.17 -8.98 -11.89
N PRO A 33 5.28 -7.72 -12.33
CA PRO A 33 5.79 -7.44 -13.65
C PRO A 33 7.25 -7.91 -13.77
N ALA A 34 7.71 -8.17 -15.00
CA ALA A 34 9.11 -8.53 -15.25
C ALA A 34 10.11 -7.44 -14.78
N SER A 35 9.67 -6.20 -14.75
CA SER A 35 10.36 -5.06 -14.15
C SER A 35 9.37 -4.09 -13.52
N PHE A 36 9.74 -3.49 -12.40
CA PHE A 36 8.93 -2.45 -11.77
C PHE A 36 9.16 -1.11 -12.48
N THR A 37 8.07 -0.33 -12.63
CA THR A 37 8.15 1.07 -13.08
C THR A 37 8.38 1.96 -11.87
N HIS A 38 9.28 2.94 -12.02
CA HIS A 38 9.69 3.81 -10.92
C HIS A 38 9.70 5.30 -11.32
N PRO A 39 9.23 6.21 -10.45
CA PRO A 39 8.44 5.96 -9.24
C PRO A 39 7.17 5.14 -9.56
N GLY A 40 6.84 4.18 -8.69
CA GLY A 40 5.67 3.31 -8.85
C GLY A 40 5.04 2.79 -7.57
N ALA A 41 5.62 3.08 -6.39
CA ALA A 41 4.93 2.85 -5.14
C ALA A 41 3.88 3.96 -4.92
N PHE A 42 2.61 3.65 -5.21
CA PHE A 42 1.43 4.52 -5.08
C PHE A 42 1.30 5.67 -6.09
N VAL A 43 2.38 6.42 -6.37
CA VAL A 43 2.37 7.53 -7.35
C VAL A 43 3.42 7.30 -8.43
N SER A 44 2.98 7.43 -9.68
CA SER A 44 3.83 7.28 -10.86
C SER A 44 4.44 8.60 -11.35
N LEU A 45 5.53 8.54 -12.13
CA LEU A 45 6.12 9.73 -12.74
C LEU A 45 5.12 10.56 -13.56
N PRO A 46 4.24 9.97 -14.41
CA PRO A 46 3.25 10.75 -15.14
C PRO A 46 2.24 11.46 -14.22
N GLN A 47 1.82 10.84 -13.12
CA GLN A 47 0.93 11.46 -12.14
C GLN A 47 1.62 12.64 -11.43
N LEU A 48 2.89 12.48 -11.05
CA LEU A 48 3.69 13.55 -10.46
C LEU A 48 3.83 14.72 -11.44
N SER A 49 4.21 14.46 -12.70
CA SER A 49 4.31 15.47 -13.76
C SER A 49 2.97 16.20 -13.95
N PHE A 50 1.87 15.46 -14.03
CA PHE A 50 0.54 16.03 -14.17
C PHE A 50 0.20 17.00 -13.03
N VAL A 51 0.43 16.60 -11.77
CA VAL A 51 0.17 17.48 -10.62
C VAL A 51 1.06 18.72 -10.66
N ARG A 52 2.35 18.55 -10.96
CA ARG A 52 3.29 19.68 -11.08
C ARG A 52 2.82 20.67 -12.14
N ASP A 53 2.44 20.20 -13.32
CA ASP A 53 2.00 21.06 -14.42
C ASP A 53 0.70 21.80 -14.06
N LYS A 54 -0.23 21.14 -13.37
CA LYS A 54 -1.44 21.79 -12.83
C LYS A 54 -1.12 22.89 -11.81
N VAL A 55 -0.19 22.64 -10.88
CA VAL A 55 0.26 23.63 -9.89
C VAL A 55 0.93 24.82 -10.57
N LYS A 56 1.86 24.56 -11.52
CA LYS A 56 2.55 25.60 -12.29
C LYS A 56 1.60 26.46 -13.10
N ALA A 57 0.52 25.88 -13.61
CA ALA A 57 -0.52 26.59 -14.35
C ALA A 57 -1.54 27.33 -13.46
N GLY A 58 -1.43 27.25 -12.13
CA GLY A 58 -2.42 27.85 -11.22
C GLY A 58 -3.80 27.16 -11.24
N ALA A 59 -3.88 25.92 -11.73
CA ALA A 59 -5.13 25.23 -11.95
C ALA A 59 -5.73 24.67 -10.65
N GLN A 60 -7.05 24.81 -10.50
CA GLN A 60 -7.79 24.28 -9.35
C GLN A 60 -8.35 22.88 -9.64
N PRO A 61 -8.40 21.97 -8.63
CA PRO A 61 -8.11 22.20 -7.20
C PRO A 61 -6.63 22.03 -6.79
N TRP A 62 -5.72 21.72 -7.72
CA TRP A 62 -4.32 21.34 -7.42
C TRP A 62 -3.52 22.44 -6.72
N THR A 63 -3.63 23.70 -7.18
CA THR A 63 -2.88 24.80 -6.57
C THR A 63 -3.26 25.02 -5.10
N ASN A 64 -4.55 24.91 -4.75
CA ASN A 64 -4.98 25.04 -3.35
C ASN A 64 -4.47 23.89 -2.49
N ALA A 65 -4.53 22.66 -2.98
CA ALA A 65 -4.01 21.49 -2.26
C ALA A 65 -2.49 21.59 -2.06
N TYR A 66 -1.74 22.05 -3.07
CA TYR A 66 -0.31 22.31 -2.97
C TYR A 66 0.00 23.38 -1.93
N ASN A 67 -0.72 24.50 -1.93
CA ASN A 67 -0.50 25.57 -0.94
C ASN A 67 -0.75 25.08 0.49
N GLN A 68 -1.81 24.28 0.70
CA GLN A 68 -2.09 23.65 2.00
C GLN A 68 -0.95 22.72 2.43
N MET A 69 -0.46 21.87 1.51
CA MET A 69 0.68 20.99 1.76
C MET A 69 1.92 21.78 2.17
N MET A 70 2.28 22.83 1.44
CA MET A 70 3.44 23.68 1.72
C MET A 70 3.32 24.48 3.02
N SER A 71 2.10 24.80 3.44
CA SER A 71 1.84 25.46 4.73
C SER A 71 1.89 24.51 5.94
N SER A 72 1.87 23.19 5.70
CA SER A 72 1.88 22.22 6.79
C SER A 72 3.24 22.14 7.48
N LYS A 73 3.25 21.74 8.76
CA LYS A 73 4.50 21.48 9.52
C LYS A 73 5.39 20.42 8.85
N TYR A 74 4.81 19.56 8.00
CA TYR A 74 5.50 18.46 7.32
C TYR A 74 6.35 18.94 6.14
N ALA A 75 6.08 20.12 5.58
CA ALA A 75 6.91 20.73 4.54
C ALA A 75 8.07 21.57 5.11
N SER A 76 8.24 21.64 6.43
CA SER A 76 9.25 22.49 7.05
C SER A 76 10.68 21.98 6.82
N LEU A 77 11.54 22.85 6.28
CA LEU A 77 12.98 22.61 6.16
C LEU A 77 13.72 22.67 7.51
N SER A 78 13.09 23.17 8.58
CA SER A 78 13.67 23.17 9.93
C SER A 78 13.35 21.93 10.76
N ARG A 79 12.58 20.97 10.21
CA ARG A 79 12.27 19.72 10.91
C ARG A 79 13.54 18.97 11.27
N ASN A 80 13.58 18.48 12.51
CA ASN A 80 14.61 17.59 13.04
C ASN A 80 13.97 16.22 13.28
N PRO A 81 14.44 15.13 12.62
CA PRO A 81 13.89 13.80 12.83
C PRO A 81 14.23 13.28 14.23
N THR A 82 13.35 12.44 14.79
CA THR A 82 13.44 11.92 16.15
C THR A 82 13.47 10.37 16.17
N PRO A 83 14.48 9.75 15.53
CA PRO A 83 14.53 8.30 15.40
C PRO A 83 14.77 7.60 16.74
N ARG A 84 14.22 6.40 16.87
CA ARG A 84 14.43 5.50 18.02
C ARG A 84 14.84 4.13 17.55
N ALA A 85 15.73 3.47 18.29
CA ALA A 85 16.13 2.09 17.99
C ALA A 85 14.93 1.13 18.11
N THR A 86 14.11 1.32 19.13
CA THR A 86 12.86 0.59 19.31
C THR A 86 11.70 1.58 19.36
N VAL A 87 10.76 1.44 18.43
CA VAL A 87 9.47 2.15 18.47
C VAL A 87 8.48 1.29 19.24
N GLU A 88 8.11 1.74 20.43
CA GLU A 88 7.20 1.00 21.32
C GLU A 88 5.82 1.66 21.33
N CYS A 89 4.81 0.92 20.85
CA CYS A 89 3.45 1.42 20.70
C CYS A 89 2.46 0.52 21.44
N GLY A 90 2.05 0.97 22.62
CA GLY A 90 1.00 0.27 23.37
C GLY A 90 -0.40 0.50 22.82
N SER A 91 -1.40 0.00 23.53
CA SER A 91 -2.81 0.16 23.14
C SER A 91 -3.17 1.64 23.07
N TYR A 92 -3.84 2.07 22.00
CA TYR A 92 -4.10 3.49 21.70
C TYR A 92 -2.83 4.37 21.71
N SER A 93 -1.68 3.78 21.38
CA SER A 93 -0.36 4.40 21.49
C SER A 93 0.01 4.80 22.92
N ASN A 94 -0.38 4.02 23.93
CA ASN A 94 0.05 4.21 25.31
C ASN A 94 0.76 2.94 25.84
N PRO A 95 2.09 2.95 26.04
CA PRO A 95 3.00 4.10 25.87
C PRO A 95 3.19 4.52 24.41
N ASN A 96 3.54 5.80 24.20
CA ASN A 96 3.88 6.41 22.91
C ASN A 96 5.38 6.65 22.82
N ASN A 97 6.15 5.57 22.75
CA ASN A 97 7.60 5.61 22.78
C ASN A 97 8.15 5.60 21.35
N GLY A 98 7.92 6.69 20.61
CA GLY A 98 8.40 6.90 19.23
C GLY A 98 7.35 6.69 18.13
N CYS A 99 6.11 6.33 18.45
CA CYS A 99 5.07 6.03 17.44
C CYS A 99 4.66 7.29 16.67
N THR A 100 4.44 8.38 17.39
CA THR A 100 4.10 9.67 16.77
C THR A 100 5.29 10.25 16.03
N ASP A 101 6.47 10.21 16.65
CA ASP A 101 7.73 10.65 16.05
C ASP A 101 7.97 10.01 14.67
N GLU A 102 7.95 8.67 14.63
CA GLU A 102 8.14 7.90 13.40
C GLU A 102 7.10 8.24 12.34
N ARG A 103 5.81 8.25 12.72
CA ARG A 103 4.74 8.49 11.76
C ARG A 103 4.84 9.89 11.16
N GLU A 104 5.08 10.88 12.01
CA GLU A 104 5.18 12.26 11.56
C GLU A 104 6.44 12.50 10.70
N ASP A 105 7.55 11.83 11.01
CA ASP A 105 8.75 11.88 10.17
C ASP A 105 8.54 11.21 8.82
N ALA A 106 7.84 10.07 8.77
CA ALA A 106 7.49 9.40 7.52
C ALA A 106 6.57 10.26 6.63
N ILE A 107 5.56 10.92 7.24
CA ILE A 107 4.68 11.88 6.56
C ILE A 107 5.47 13.11 6.08
N ALA A 108 6.37 13.64 6.91
CA ALA A 108 7.24 14.74 6.53
C ALA A 108 8.12 14.37 5.34
N ALA A 109 8.77 13.20 5.36
CA ALA A 109 9.62 12.78 4.27
C ALA A 109 8.86 12.66 2.94
N TYR A 110 7.63 12.14 2.97
CA TYR A 110 6.77 12.10 1.78
C TYR A 110 6.34 13.49 1.31
N THR A 111 5.95 14.36 2.25
CA THR A 111 5.59 15.77 1.95
C THR A 111 6.75 16.52 1.31
N LEU A 112 7.96 16.36 1.85
CA LEU A 112 9.18 16.97 1.34
C LEU A 112 9.58 16.39 -0.03
N ALA A 113 9.38 15.10 -0.26
CA ALA A 113 9.61 14.50 -1.58
C ALA A 113 8.66 15.04 -2.65
N LEU A 114 7.37 15.23 -2.31
CA LEU A 114 6.40 15.90 -3.18
C LEU A 114 6.76 17.37 -3.41
N ALA A 115 7.16 18.09 -2.35
CA ALA A 115 7.61 19.48 -2.45
C ALA A 115 8.82 19.61 -3.38
N TRP A 116 9.82 18.73 -3.25
CA TRP A 116 10.94 18.62 -4.19
C TRP A 116 10.45 18.48 -5.62
N TYR A 117 9.60 17.49 -5.89
CA TYR A 117 9.20 17.21 -7.26
C TYR A 117 8.40 18.37 -7.87
N ILE A 118 7.49 19.00 -7.11
CA ILE A 118 6.65 20.08 -7.63
C ILE A 118 7.46 21.38 -7.82
N THR A 119 8.30 21.74 -6.85
CA THR A 119 9.05 23.01 -6.86
C THR A 119 10.36 22.95 -7.64
N GLN A 120 10.96 21.76 -7.73
CA GLN A 120 12.33 21.55 -8.18
C GLN A 120 13.40 22.24 -7.30
N ASP A 121 13.07 22.57 -6.04
CA ASP A 121 14.02 23.10 -5.07
C ASP A 121 14.70 21.97 -4.28
N SER A 122 15.99 21.76 -4.55
CA SER A 122 16.79 20.64 -4.03
C SER A 122 16.93 20.62 -2.50
N ARG A 123 16.61 21.73 -1.82
CA ARG A 123 16.57 21.78 -0.35
C ARG A 123 15.55 20.80 0.21
N TYR A 124 14.41 20.62 -0.46
CA TYR A 124 13.38 19.66 -0.04
C TYR A 124 13.82 18.21 -0.21
N ALA A 125 14.49 17.88 -1.33
CA ALA A 125 15.05 16.54 -1.54
C ALA A 125 16.11 16.22 -0.49
N THR A 126 17.01 17.16 -0.24
CA THR A 126 18.07 17.03 0.77
C THR A 126 17.49 16.84 2.17
N LYS A 127 16.43 17.57 2.53
CA LYS A 127 15.75 17.40 3.82
C LYS A 127 15.04 16.04 3.91
N ALA A 128 14.37 15.57 2.87
CA ALA A 128 13.77 14.24 2.85
C ALA A 128 14.83 13.14 3.07
N ILE A 129 15.97 13.23 2.37
CA ILE A 129 17.11 12.31 2.53
C ILE A 129 17.63 12.32 3.97
N SER A 130 17.75 13.49 4.61
CA SER A 130 18.20 13.54 6.01
C SER A 130 17.29 12.80 6.98
N ILE A 131 15.97 12.74 6.70
CA ILE A 131 15.02 11.95 7.49
C ILE A 131 15.20 10.46 7.20
N PHE A 132 15.35 10.07 5.92
CA PHE A 132 15.64 8.69 5.54
C PHE A 132 16.90 8.16 6.23
N ASP A 133 17.98 8.95 6.22
CA ASP A 133 19.28 8.57 6.77
C ASP A 133 19.23 8.47 8.31
N ALA A 134 18.53 9.40 8.98
CA ALA A 134 18.35 9.37 10.43
C ALA A 134 17.62 8.10 10.90
N TRP A 135 16.52 7.73 10.24
CA TRP A 135 15.75 6.53 10.60
C TRP A 135 16.46 5.25 10.19
N SER A 136 16.98 5.17 8.96
CA SER A 136 17.56 3.93 8.42
C SER A 136 18.82 3.46 9.14
N THR A 137 19.53 4.36 9.79
CA THR A 137 20.70 4.02 10.61
C THR A 137 20.35 3.66 12.06
N THR A 138 19.17 4.08 12.54
CA THR A 138 18.78 4.00 13.95
C THR A 138 17.80 2.89 14.25
N ILE A 139 16.65 2.82 13.56
CA ILE A 139 15.55 1.91 13.92
C ILE A 139 15.96 0.44 13.74
N LYS A 140 15.52 -0.40 14.68
CA LYS A 140 15.78 -1.84 14.71
C LYS A 140 14.49 -2.65 14.86
N SER A 141 13.47 -2.13 15.54
CA SER A 141 12.21 -2.86 15.74
C SER A 141 11.03 -1.97 16.11
N HIS A 142 9.83 -2.53 15.90
CA HIS A 142 8.59 -2.09 16.51
C HIS A 142 8.16 -3.11 17.56
N THR A 143 7.60 -2.64 18.68
CA THR A 143 7.14 -3.52 19.76
C THR A 143 5.82 -3.06 20.36
N ASN A 144 5.28 -3.90 21.25
CA ASN A 144 4.01 -3.73 21.94
C ASN A 144 2.80 -3.90 20.99
N SER A 145 1.59 -3.92 21.55
CA SER A 145 0.35 -4.37 20.89
C SER A 145 0.02 -3.63 19.59
N ASN A 146 0.40 -2.35 19.48
CA ASN A 146 0.14 -1.52 18.30
C ASN A 146 1.35 -1.45 17.36
N GLY A 147 2.45 -2.14 17.67
CA GLY A 147 3.66 -2.19 16.86
C GLY A 147 3.40 -2.56 15.39
N PRO A 148 2.71 -3.68 15.09
CA PRO A 148 2.44 -4.06 13.70
C PRO A 148 1.65 -3.02 12.88
N LEU A 149 0.65 -2.38 13.49
CA LEU A 149 -0.11 -1.32 12.84
C LEU A 149 0.76 -0.09 12.59
N GLN A 150 1.56 0.30 13.58
CA GLN A 150 2.51 1.40 13.45
C GLN A 150 3.52 1.13 12.31
N THR A 151 4.08 -0.09 12.23
CA THR A 151 4.96 -0.51 11.13
C THR A 151 4.25 -0.36 9.78
N GLY A 152 2.97 -0.72 9.69
CA GLY A 152 2.14 -0.51 8.50
C GLY A 152 2.02 0.98 8.14
N TRP A 153 1.55 1.82 9.08
CA TRP A 153 1.36 3.24 8.83
C TRP A 153 2.64 3.95 8.38
N ALA A 154 3.75 3.79 9.09
CA ALA A 154 5.01 4.38 8.69
C ALA A 154 5.54 3.76 7.39
N GLY A 155 5.44 2.43 7.26
CA GLY A 155 5.86 1.64 6.10
C GLY A 155 5.13 1.95 4.80
N THR A 156 3.93 2.52 4.84
CA THR A 156 3.28 3.05 3.61
C THR A 156 3.89 4.34 3.11
N SER A 157 4.44 5.19 3.98
CA SER A 157 4.96 6.51 3.61
C SER A 157 6.41 6.44 3.12
N TRP A 158 7.23 5.59 3.76
CA TRP A 158 8.66 5.48 3.45
C TRP A 158 8.96 5.15 1.98
N PRO A 159 8.38 4.10 1.36
CA PRO A 159 8.69 3.75 -0.01
C PRO A 159 8.18 4.80 -0.99
N ARG A 160 7.01 5.41 -0.74
CA ARG A 160 6.47 6.47 -1.59
C ARG A 160 7.40 7.67 -1.67
N ALA A 161 7.91 8.11 -0.51
CA ALA A 161 8.86 9.22 -0.43
C ALA A 161 10.19 8.87 -1.13
N ALA A 162 10.73 7.69 -0.81
CA ALA A 162 12.02 7.24 -1.33
C ALA A 162 12.00 6.98 -2.84
N GLU A 163 10.91 6.45 -3.40
CA GLU A 163 10.71 6.29 -4.84
C GLU A 163 10.82 7.63 -5.57
N ILE A 164 10.10 8.65 -5.09
CA ILE A 164 10.14 9.98 -5.69
C ILE A 164 11.59 10.50 -5.68
N ILE A 165 12.28 10.44 -4.54
CA ILE A 165 13.65 10.96 -4.45
C ILE A 165 14.62 10.15 -5.32
N ARG A 166 14.67 8.82 -5.17
CA ARG A 166 15.65 7.95 -5.84
C ARG A 166 15.63 8.08 -7.36
N TYR A 167 14.45 8.25 -7.94
CA TYR A 167 14.27 8.24 -9.39
C TYR A 167 14.09 9.63 -9.99
N THR A 168 14.10 10.70 -9.19
CA THR A 168 13.97 12.08 -9.69
C THR A 168 15.01 13.05 -9.16
N TYR A 169 15.86 12.64 -8.22
CA TYR A 169 16.94 13.44 -7.65
C TYR A 169 18.27 12.68 -7.66
N THR A 170 19.34 13.32 -8.14
CA THR A 170 20.65 12.69 -8.32
C THR A 170 21.53 12.74 -7.07
N GLY A 171 21.15 13.50 -6.04
CA GLY A 171 21.98 13.72 -4.85
C GLY A 171 21.84 12.67 -3.74
N TRP A 172 21.06 11.60 -3.94
CA TRP A 172 20.96 10.53 -2.92
C TRP A 172 22.07 9.49 -3.13
N SER A 173 22.98 9.39 -2.17
CA SER A 173 24.14 8.48 -2.28
C SER A 173 23.73 7.01 -2.31
N SER A 174 24.49 6.17 -3.01
CA SER A 174 24.26 4.72 -3.06
C SER A 174 24.34 4.07 -1.68
N THR A 175 25.24 4.54 -0.81
CA THR A 175 25.34 4.08 0.59
C THR A 175 24.07 4.39 1.38
N SER A 176 23.56 5.61 1.29
CA SER A 176 22.31 6.00 1.96
C SER A 176 21.11 5.21 1.43
N ILE A 177 21.02 5.00 0.11
CA ILE A 177 19.99 4.15 -0.52
C ILE A 177 20.06 2.71 0.03
N ASN A 178 21.26 2.15 0.17
CA ASN A 178 21.45 0.80 0.70
C ASN A 178 21.04 0.70 2.18
N ASN A 179 21.39 1.69 3.01
CA ASN A 179 20.96 1.73 4.41
C ASN A 179 19.43 1.78 4.52
N PHE A 180 18.79 2.63 3.73
CA PHE A 180 17.33 2.73 3.69
C PHE A 180 16.67 1.44 3.17
N SER A 181 17.23 0.84 2.13
CA SER A 181 16.77 -0.45 1.60
C SER A 181 16.86 -1.56 2.66
N ASN A 182 17.95 -1.58 3.43
CA ASN A 182 18.14 -2.53 4.54
C ASN A 182 17.14 -2.29 5.68
N MET A 183 16.84 -1.04 6.01
CA MET A 183 15.79 -0.70 6.98
C MET A 183 14.44 -1.28 6.53
N LEU A 184 14.03 -1.01 5.28
CA LEU A 184 12.76 -1.53 4.76
C LEU A 184 12.74 -3.07 4.72
N ARG A 185 13.82 -3.70 4.25
CA ARG A 185 13.91 -5.16 4.11
C ARG A 185 13.95 -5.89 5.45
N ASN A 186 14.70 -5.38 6.43
CA ASN A 186 15.02 -6.13 7.64
C ASN A 186 14.19 -5.71 8.85
N VAL A 187 13.65 -4.48 8.88
CA VAL A 187 12.85 -3.96 10.00
C VAL A 187 11.37 -3.92 9.65
N TYR A 188 11.00 -3.31 8.52
CA TYR A 188 9.58 -3.11 8.19
C TYR A 188 8.94 -4.35 7.57
N LEU A 189 9.53 -4.89 6.48
CA LEU A 189 8.92 -5.95 5.69
C LEU A 189 8.51 -7.19 6.51
N PRO A 190 9.34 -7.72 7.44
CA PRO A 190 8.96 -8.89 8.24
C PRO A 190 7.74 -8.61 9.13
N GLY A 191 7.58 -7.37 9.59
CA GLY A 191 6.47 -6.92 10.42
C GLY A 191 5.14 -6.80 9.66
N VAL A 192 5.17 -6.61 8.34
CA VAL A 192 3.96 -6.29 7.55
C VAL A 192 3.57 -7.33 6.50
N ILE A 193 4.53 -8.10 5.96
CA ILE A 193 4.31 -8.98 4.79
C ILE A 193 3.30 -10.11 5.04
N ASN A 194 3.09 -10.49 6.29
CA ASN A 194 2.12 -11.53 6.67
C ASN A 194 0.73 -10.95 6.99
N GLY A 195 0.56 -9.64 7.01
CA GLY A 195 -0.69 -8.99 7.41
C GLY A 195 -0.98 -9.11 8.92
N SER A 196 -2.24 -8.87 9.30
CA SER A 196 -2.71 -8.91 10.69
C SER A 196 -3.84 -9.93 10.87
N ASN A 197 -3.90 -10.53 12.05
CA ASN A 197 -5.06 -11.31 12.50
C ASN A 197 -6.01 -10.49 13.40
N SER A 198 -5.71 -9.20 13.65
CA SER A 198 -6.50 -8.36 14.56
C SER A 198 -7.81 -7.90 13.91
N ASN A 199 -7.73 -7.27 12.75
CA ASN A 199 -8.89 -6.84 11.96
C ASN A 199 -8.46 -6.48 10.53
N GLY A 200 -9.45 -6.21 9.68
CA GLY A 200 -9.25 -5.94 8.26
C GLY A 200 -8.44 -4.71 7.91
N ASN A 201 -8.66 -3.58 8.58
CA ASN A 201 -7.95 -2.35 8.23
C ASN A 201 -6.46 -2.43 8.61
N TRP A 202 -6.12 -3.11 9.71
CA TRP A 202 -4.74 -3.40 10.08
C TRP A 202 -4.06 -4.25 9.02
N GLU A 203 -4.72 -5.33 8.59
CA GLU A 203 -4.17 -6.19 7.56
C GLU A 203 -3.94 -5.43 6.25
N LEU A 204 -4.93 -4.66 5.78
CA LEU A 204 -4.83 -3.94 4.51
C LEU A 204 -3.72 -2.88 4.50
N VAL A 205 -3.54 -2.10 5.59
CA VAL A 205 -2.45 -1.11 5.63
C VAL A 205 -1.07 -1.77 5.72
N MET A 206 -0.96 -2.93 6.37
CA MET A 206 0.27 -3.71 6.37
C MET A 206 0.57 -4.27 4.98
N LEU A 207 -0.43 -4.77 4.26
CA LEU A 207 -0.26 -5.22 2.88
C LEU A 207 0.13 -4.06 1.95
N GLU A 208 -0.44 -2.87 2.11
CA GLU A 208 -0.04 -1.69 1.35
C GLU A 208 1.42 -1.31 1.61
N ALA A 209 1.86 -1.31 2.87
CA ALA A 209 3.26 -1.07 3.22
C ALA A 209 4.19 -2.10 2.58
N ALA A 210 3.84 -3.39 2.68
CA ALA A 210 4.62 -4.48 2.11
C ALA A 210 4.71 -4.38 0.57
N GLN A 211 3.62 -3.99 -0.09
CA GLN A 211 3.60 -3.77 -1.55
C GLN A 211 4.54 -2.62 -1.94
N GLY A 212 4.46 -1.48 -1.24
CA GLY A 212 5.34 -0.34 -1.51
C GLY A 212 6.81 -0.68 -1.30
N ILE A 213 7.13 -1.43 -0.23
CA ILE A 213 8.48 -1.92 0.03
C ILE A 213 8.95 -2.86 -1.09
N ALA A 214 8.11 -3.80 -1.51
CA ALA A 214 8.45 -4.74 -2.57
C ALA A 214 8.76 -4.03 -3.90
N VAL A 215 7.97 -3.01 -4.27
CA VAL A 215 8.25 -2.17 -5.44
C VAL A 215 9.61 -1.50 -5.29
N PHE A 216 9.85 -0.75 -4.21
CA PHE A 216 11.13 -0.02 -4.02
C PHE A 216 12.36 -0.93 -4.02
N LEU A 217 12.23 -2.13 -3.47
CA LEU A 217 13.30 -3.14 -3.41
C LEU A 217 13.42 -3.98 -4.69
N ASN A 218 12.55 -3.79 -5.68
CA ASN A 218 12.42 -4.66 -6.86
C ASN A 218 12.25 -6.15 -6.49
N ASP A 219 11.47 -6.42 -5.43
CA ASP A 219 11.26 -7.75 -4.86
C ASP A 219 9.97 -8.39 -5.36
N GLY A 220 10.05 -9.08 -6.51
CA GLY A 220 8.91 -9.73 -7.14
C GLY A 220 8.24 -10.81 -6.26
N ALA A 221 9.02 -11.57 -5.49
CA ALA A 221 8.49 -12.63 -4.63
C ALA A 221 7.65 -12.06 -3.47
N SER A 222 8.12 -10.97 -2.86
CA SER A 222 7.36 -10.27 -1.82
C SER A 222 6.12 -9.61 -2.39
N TYR A 223 6.22 -9.02 -3.59
CA TYR A 223 5.07 -8.45 -4.30
C TYR A 223 4.00 -9.50 -4.58
N ASP A 224 4.36 -10.65 -5.14
CA ASP A 224 3.46 -11.76 -5.45
C ASP A 224 2.71 -12.23 -4.21
N LYS A 225 3.44 -12.43 -3.11
CA LYS A 225 2.88 -12.86 -1.83
C LYS A 225 1.83 -11.86 -1.32
N VAL A 226 2.18 -10.57 -1.30
CA VAL A 226 1.32 -9.51 -0.77
C VAL A 226 0.09 -9.30 -1.65
N MET A 227 0.28 -9.23 -2.96
CA MET A 227 -0.82 -9.02 -3.90
C MET A 227 -1.76 -10.21 -3.99
N THR A 228 -1.24 -11.44 -3.90
CA THR A 228 -2.07 -12.65 -3.76
C THR A 228 -2.98 -12.55 -2.55
N LYS A 229 -2.42 -12.14 -1.40
CA LYS A 229 -3.19 -11.96 -0.18
C LYS A 229 -4.22 -10.84 -0.31
N PHE A 230 -3.84 -9.67 -0.83
CA PHE A 230 -4.74 -8.55 -1.06
C PHE A 230 -5.90 -8.91 -2.00
N LEU A 231 -5.62 -9.53 -3.16
CA LEU A 231 -6.66 -9.92 -4.11
C LEU A 231 -7.62 -10.97 -3.51
N GLY A 232 -7.12 -11.86 -2.67
CA GLY A 232 -7.98 -12.76 -1.88
C GLY A 232 -8.91 -12.03 -0.91
N ARG A 233 -8.54 -10.82 -0.45
CA ARG A 233 -9.38 -9.97 0.42
C ARG A 233 -10.40 -9.13 -0.34
N VAL A 234 -10.15 -8.79 -1.61
CA VAL A 234 -11.02 -7.90 -2.39
C VAL A 234 -12.50 -8.32 -2.33
N PRO A 235 -12.89 -9.59 -2.56
CA PRO A 235 -14.30 -9.99 -2.52
C PRO A 235 -14.97 -9.89 -1.14
N ALA A 236 -14.19 -9.76 -0.07
CA ALA A 236 -14.69 -9.57 1.29
C ALA A 236 -14.92 -8.09 1.64
N TYR A 237 -14.18 -7.17 1.02
CA TYR A 237 -14.26 -5.73 1.30
C TYR A 237 -14.96 -4.92 0.22
N VAL A 238 -14.91 -5.39 -1.03
CA VAL A 238 -15.56 -4.76 -2.18
C VAL A 238 -16.67 -5.70 -2.62
N TYR A 239 -17.87 -5.39 -2.14
CA TYR A 239 -19.06 -6.19 -2.39
C TYR A 239 -19.94 -5.54 -3.44
N LEU A 240 -20.25 -6.29 -4.49
CA LEU A 240 -21.22 -5.91 -5.52
C LEU A 240 -22.54 -6.63 -5.26
N LYS A 241 -23.65 -6.01 -5.67
CA LYS A 241 -24.98 -6.66 -5.62
C LYS A 241 -25.02 -7.99 -6.38
N SER A 242 -24.13 -8.17 -7.36
CA SER A 242 -23.98 -9.41 -8.12
C SER A 242 -23.30 -10.55 -7.33
N ASP A 243 -22.69 -10.28 -6.18
CA ASP A 243 -21.93 -11.28 -5.40
C ASP A 243 -22.80 -12.12 -4.46
N GLY A 244 -24.09 -11.79 -4.30
CA GLY A 244 -25.05 -12.57 -3.51
C GLY A 244 -25.89 -11.70 -2.58
N ALA A 245 -26.24 -12.25 -1.42
CA ALA A 245 -26.92 -11.51 -0.33
C ALA A 245 -25.95 -11.01 0.75
N TYR A 246 -24.74 -11.58 0.81
CA TYR A 246 -23.71 -11.29 1.82
C TYR A 246 -22.33 -11.22 1.16
N PRO A 247 -21.40 -10.41 1.71
CA PRO A 247 -19.99 -10.42 1.30
C PRO A 247 -19.37 -11.81 1.41
N LYS A 248 -18.41 -12.12 0.53
CA LYS A 248 -17.67 -13.38 0.62
C LYS A 248 -16.74 -13.34 1.85
N ALA A 249 -16.59 -14.47 2.53
CA ALA A 249 -15.62 -14.58 3.61
C ALA A 249 -14.19 -14.40 3.07
N ALA A 250 -13.34 -13.74 3.86
CA ALA A 250 -11.93 -13.60 3.52
C ALA A 250 -11.21 -14.95 3.66
N PRO A 251 -10.35 -15.37 2.70
CA PRO A 251 -9.63 -16.63 2.80
C PRO A 251 -8.83 -16.78 4.10
N GLY A 252 -9.04 -17.87 4.84
CA GLY A 252 -8.35 -18.11 6.12
C GLY A 252 -8.85 -17.26 7.29
N SER A 253 -10.01 -16.59 7.17
CA SER A 253 -10.63 -15.84 8.26
C SER A 253 -11.37 -16.71 9.30
N GLY A 254 -11.46 -18.03 9.07
CA GLY A 254 -12.13 -18.95 10.00
C GLY A 254 -13.65 -18.77 10.08
N LEU A 255 -14.23 -17.98 9.17
CA LEU A 255 -15.66 -17.77 8.95
C LEU A 255 -16.08 -18.33 7.58
#